data_AF-A0A9D6RU23-F1
#
_entry.id   AF-A0A9D6RU23-F1
#
_cell.length_a   1.000
_cell.length_b   1.000
_cell.length_c   1.000
_cell.angle_alpha   90.00
_cell.angle_beta   90.00
_cell.angle_gamma   90.00
#
_symmetry.space_group_name_H-M   'P 1'
#
loop_
_entity.id
_entity.type
_entity.pdbx_description
1 polymer ?
#
loop_
_entity_poly.entity_id
_entity_poly.type
_entity_poly.pdbx_seq_one_letter_code
_entity_poly.pdbx_strand_id
1 'polypeptide(L)' 'MTETDLITRYNYDAFVPQKFLPWMRFDQSPPLGQPAPDFPLWHLDGREMRLSTIWSQHLYTVVEFGSFT' A
#
# COMPACT_ATOMS: atom_id res chain seq x y z
N MET A 1 3.23 22.93 8.61
CA MET A 1 4.34 22.34 7.84
C MET A 1 4.25 22.91 6.44
N THR A 2 5.37 23.35 5.87
CA THR A 2 5.39 23.83 4.49
C THR A 2 5.40 22.63 3.54
N GLU A 3 4.95 22.81 2.30
CA GLU A 3 4.93 21.76 1.27
C GLU A 3 6.34 21.21 0.98
N THR A 4 7.35 22.07 1.04
CA THR A 4 8.78 21.71 0.92
C THR A 4 9.23 20.76 2.03
N ASP A 5 8.72 20.91 3.26
CA ASP A 5 9.01 20.01 4.37
C ASP A 5 8.43 18.61 4.14
N LEU A 6 7.30 18.51 3.45
CA LEU A 6 6.64 17.24 3.14
C LEU A 6 7.41 16.46 2.07
N ILE A 7 7.79 17.13 0.98
CA ILE A 7 8.55 16.51 -0.13
C ILE A 7 9.91 16.01 0.37
N THR A 8 10.59 16.80 1.20
CA THR A 8 11.91 16.42 1.75
C THR A 8 11.81 15.20 2.68
N ARG A 9 10.70 15.04 3.42
CA ARG A 9 10.47 13.92 4.35
C ARG A 9 9.90 12.67 3.69
N TYR A 10 9.22 12.82 2.55
CA TYR A 10 8.61 11.72 1.79
C TYR A 10 9.54 11.15 0.71
N ASN A 11 10.78 11.64 0.63
CA ASN A 11 11.77 11.07 -0.28
C ASN A 11 12.35 9.78 0.32
N TYR A 12 11.97 8.63 -0.25
CA TYR A 12 12.40 7.28 0.18
C TYR A 12 13.72 6.84 -0.48
N ASP A 13 14.67 7.75 -0.64
CA ASP A 13 16.06 7.41 -1.04
C ASP A 13 16.70 6.34 -0.12
N ALA A 14 16.24 6.20 1.12
CA ALA A 14 16.64 5.16 2.05
C ALA A 14 15.45 4.71 2.93
N PHE A 15 15.31 3.39 3.12
CA PHE A 15 14.30 2.81 4.00
C PHE A 15 14.77 2.81 5.47
N VAL A 16 14.73 3.99 6.10
CA VAL A 16 15.11 4.17 7.51
C VAL A 16 13.90 4.57 8.38
N PRO A 17 13.81 4.13 9.65
CA PRO A 17 12.65 4.34 10.50
C PRO A 17 12.16 5.80 10.58
N GLN A 18 13.08 6.76 10.58
CA GLN A 18 12.79 8.19 10.66
C GLN A 18 11.99 8.71 9.46
N LYS A 19 12.10 8.04 8.30
CA LYS A 19 11.42 8.43 7.06
C LYS A 19 10.05 7.78 6.94
N PHE A 20 9.87 6.52 7.34
CA PHE A 20 8.61 5.81 7.15
C PHE A 20 7.71 5.74 8.40
N LEU A 21 8.26 5.67 9.61
CA LEU A 21 7.45 5.54 10.83
C LEU A 21 6.40 6.66 11.01
N PRO A 22 6.69 7.93 10.67
CA PRO A 22 5.68 8.99 10.80
C PRO A 22 4.47 8.81 9.87
N TRP A 23 4.62 8.08 8.77
CA TRP A 23 3.57 7.91 7.76
C TRP A 23 2.85 6.57 7.87
N MET A 24 3.53 5.55 8.39
CA MET A 24 3.03 4.18 8.43
C MET A 24 2.22 3.92 9.71
N ARG A 25 1.01 3.40 9.53
CA ARG A 25 0.10 3.00 10.62
C ARG A 25 0.22 1.49 10.89
N PHE A 26 1.41 1.05 11.28
CA PHE A 26 1.70 -0.38 11.46
C PHE A 26 0.81 -1.05 12.51
N ASP A 27 0.41 -0.30 13.54
CA ASP A 27 -0.55 -0.70 14.58
C ASP A 27 -1.94 -1.04 14.02
N GLN A 28 -2.27 -0.55 12.82
CA GLN A 28 -3.53 -0.79 12.13
C GLN A 28 -3.41 -1.80 10.99
N SER A 29 -2.24 -2.42 10.84
CA SER A 29 -2.04 -3.42 9.80
C SER A 29 -2.85 -4.68 10.10
N PRO A 30 -3.40 -5.36 9.07
CA PRO A 30 -4.07 -6.64 9.27
C PRO A 30 -3.12 -7.66 9.94
N PRO A 31 -3.61 -8.44 10.91
CA PRO A 31 -2.81 -9.47 11.56
C PRO A 31 -2.46 -10.60 10.58
N LEU A 32 -1.28 -11.20 10.78
CA LEU A 32 -0.87 -12.38 10.01
C LEU A 32 -1.73 -13.60 10.35
N GLY A 33 -1.88 -14.50 9.37
CA GLY A 33 -2.65 -15.75 9.51
C GLY A 33 -4.16 -15.57 9.49
N GLN A 34 -4.66 -14.34 9.35
CA GLN A 34 -6.07 -14.05 9.08
C GLN A 34 -6.29 -13.82 7.59
N PRO A 35 -7.53 -14.02 7.09
CA PRO A 35 -7.88 -13.59 5.74
C PRO A 35 -7.55 -12.10 5.55
N ALA A 36 -6.90 -11.77 4.44
CA ALA A 36 -6.60 -10.39 4.11
C ALA A 36 -7.90 -9.59 3.88
N PRO A 37 -7.90 -8.27 4.12
CA PRO A 37 -9.05 -7.43 3.83
C PRO A 37 -9.32 -7.41 2.33
N ASP A 38 -10.61 -7.41 1.96
CA ASP A 38 -11.01 -7.26 0.57
C ASP A 38 -11.36 -5.79 0.27
N PHE A 39 -10.83 -5.25 -0.82
CA PHE A 39 -10.97 -3.85 -1.21
C PHE A 39 -11.05 -3.70 -2.73
N PRO A 40 -11.65 -2.60 -3.22
CA PRO A 40 -11.72 -2.34 -4.65
C PRO A 40 -10.34 -1.96 -5.21
N LEU A 41 -10.13 -2.38 -6.45
CA LEU A 41 -8.96 -2.15 -7.29
C LEU A 41 -9.45 -1.66 -8.64
N TRP A 42 -8.61 -0.88 -9.33
CA TRP A 42 -8.93 -0.40 -10.67
C TRP A 42 -7.87 -0.88 -11.64
N HIS A 43 -8.32 -1.48 -12.74
CA HIS A 43 -7.47 -1.63 -13.91
C HIS A 43 -7.14 -0.24 -14.49
N LEU A 44 -6.05 -0.16 -15.26
CA LEU A 44 -5.63 1.09 -15.91
C LEU A 44 -6.67 1.66 -16.88
N ASP A 45 -7.60 0.83 -17.36
CA ASP A 45 -8.73 1.23 -18.20
C ASP A 45 -9.94 1.75 -17.40
N GLY A 46 -9.81 1.89 -16.08
CA GLY A 46 -10.84 2.41 -15.18
C GLY A 46 -11.87 1.38 -14.74
N ARG A 47 -11.75 0.12 -15.15
CA ARG A 47 -12.65 -0.95 -14.70
C ARG A 47 -12.36 -1.34 -13.26
N GLU A 48 -13.39 -1.32 -12.43
CA GLU A 48 -13.31 -1.77 -11.04
C GLU A 48 -13.26 -3.31 -10.94
N MET A 49 -12.49 -3.80 -9.97
CA MET A 49 -12.40 -5.19 -9.55
C MET A 49 -12.22 -5.25 -8.03
N ARG A 50 -12.45 -6.41 -7.41
CA ARG A 50 -12.12 -6.65 -5.99
C ARG A 50 -10.89 -7.51 -5.85
N LEU A 51 -10.07 -7.29 -4.82
CA LEU A 51 -8.90 -8.13 -4.54
C LEU A 51 -9.27 -9.61 -4.43
N SER A 52 -10.42 -9.91 -3.84
CA SER A 52 -10.91 -11.29 -3.69
C SER A 52 -11.12 -12.04 -5.00
N THR A 53 -11.54 -11.34 -6.06
CA THR A 53 -11.61 -11.89 -7.41
C THR A 53 -10.24 -12.35 -7.88
N ILE A 54 -9.19 -11.56 -7.64
CA ILE A 54 -7.82 -11.86 -8.06
C ILE A 54 -7.29 -13.08 -7.30
N TRP A 55 -7.29 -13.05 -5.96
CA TRP A 55 -6.68 -14.15 -5.21
C TRP A 55 -7.42 -15.48 -5.38
N SER A 56 -8.71 -15.46 -5.75
CA SER A 56 -9.46 -16.71 -5.94
C SER A 56 -9.00 -17.49 -7.18
N GLN A 57 -8.31 -16.82 -8.09
CA GLN A 57 -7.80 -17.37 -9.34
C GLN A 57 -6.34 -17.84 -9.24
N HIS A 58 -5.67 -17.59 -8.12
CA HIS A 58 -4.23 -17.80 -7.95
C HIS A 58 -3.93 -18.58 -6.68
N LEU A 59 -2.98 -19.51 -6.73
CA LEU A 59 -2.54 -20.25 -5.54
C LEU A 59 -1.88 -19.34 -4.49
N TYR A 60 -1.23 -18.28 -4.97
CA TYR A 60 -0.51 -17.32 -4.14
C TYR A 60 -0.57 -15.94 -4.81
N THR A 61 -0.81 -14.90 -4.01
CA THR A 61 -0.93 -13.51 -4.47
C THR A 61 -0.02 -12.62 -3.63
N VAL A 62 0.82 -11.83 -4.28
CA VAL A 62 1.62 -10.77 -3.66
C VAL A 62 1.02 -9.43 -4.06
N VAL A 63 0.79 -8.55 -3.09
CA VAL A 63 0.28 -7.19 -3.31
C VAL A 63 1.37 -6.19 -2.99
N GLU A 64 1.71 -5.35 -3.96
CA GLU A 64 2.66 -4.25 -3.80
C GLU A 64 1.91 -2.92 -3.90
N PHE A 65 2.13 -2.05 -2.92
CA PHE A 65 1.59 -0.70 -2.92
C PHE A 65 2.68 0.29 -3.30
N GLY A 66 2.39 1.18 -4.24
CA GLY A 66 3.28 2.24 -4.67
C GLY A 66 2.51 3.45 -5.18
N SER A 67 3.22 4.55 -5.36
CA SER A 67 2.70 5.78 -5.97
C SER A 67 3.48 6.08 -7.24
N PHE A 68 2.78 6.50 -8.29
CA PHE A 68 3.41 7.15 -9.44
C PHE A 68 3.46 8.65 -9.15
N THR A 69 4.63 9.25 -9.34
CA THR A 69 4.83 10.71 -9.30
C THR A 69 5.01 11.23 -10.71
#